data_AF-A0A7X9Q835-F1
#
_entry.id   AF-A0A7X9Q835-F1
#
_cell.length_a   1.000
_cell.length_b   1.000
_cell.length_c   1.000
_cell.angle_alpha   90.00
_cell.angle_beta   90.00
_cell.angle_gamma   90.00
#
_symmetry.space_group_name_H-M   'P 1'
#
loop_
_entity.id
_entity.type
_entity.pdbx_description
1 polymer ?
#
loop_
_entity_poly.entity_id
_entity_poly.type
_entity_poly.pdbx_seq_one_letter_code
_entity_poly.pdbx_strand_id
1 'polypeptide(L)'
;EETALLIGNTQFSINEVNQIISDNNGVAVPAHINRGNNGLLINQGIFPEKPWFNTIEYSRNLGVPNEELIKRHTLISSDAHHLGDILEKEFMLPKNINSIESLLNWMKSPKNKG
;
A
#
# COMPACT_ATOMS: atom_id res chain seq x y z
N GLU A 1 -2.99 -22.93 -3.99
CA GLU A 1 -1.74 -22.71 -3.24
C GLU A 1 -0.72 -22.17 -4.22
N GLU A 2 -0.26 -20.93 -4.04
CA GLU A 2 0.87 -20.42 -4.82
C GLU A 2 2.17 -20.87 -4.16
N THR A 3 2.91 -21.75 -4.82
CA THR A 3 4.18 -22.31 -4.34
C THR A 3 5.41 -21.53 -4.85
N ALA A 4 5.22 -20.30 -5.34
CA ALA A 4 6.30 -19.45 -5.83
C ALA A 4 6.20 -18.06 -5.21
N LEU A 5 6.69 -17.91 -3.98
CA LEU A 5 6.98 -16.58 -3.43
C LEU A 5 8.17 -15.99 -4.20
N LEU A 6 7.89 -15.31 -5.30
CA LEU A 6 8.84 -14.42 -5.98
C LEU A 6 8.99 -13.16 -5.13
N ILE A 7 9.87 -13.21 -4.13
CA ILE A 7 10.79 -12.11 -3.76
C ILE A 7 11.86 -12.80 -2.93
N GLY A 8 12.95 -13.16 -3.62
CA GLY A 8 14.23 -13.32 -2.96
C GLY A 8 14.50 -12.02 -2.20
N ASN A 9 14.80 -12.15 -0.91
CA ASN A 9 15.12 -11.06 0.00
C ASN A 9 16.16 -10.16 -0.68
N THR A 10 15.73 -9.03 -1.24
CA THR A 10 16.68 -8.08 -1.83
C THR A 10 17.56 -7.57 -0.71
N GLN A 11 18.83 -7.25 -0.99
CA GLN A 11 19.71 -6.66 0.02
C GLN A 11 19.32 -5.20 0.34
N PHE A 12 18.33 -4.66 -0.35
CA PHE A 12 17.88 -3.29 -0.16
C PHE A 12 17.01 -3.16 1.09
N SER A 13 17.35 -2.18 1.92
CA SER A 13 16.48 -1.69 2.98
C SER A 13 15.23 -1.02 2.40
N ILE A 14 14.19 -0.88 3.24
CA ILE A 14 12.95 -0.17 2.88
C ILE A 14 13.24 1.28 2.45
N ASN A 15 14.24 1.93 3.05
CA ASN A 15 14.65 3.28 2.69
C ASN A 15 15.26 3.32 1.28
N GLU A 16 16.15 2.38 0.95
CA GLU A 16 16.77 2.29 -0.38
C GLU A 16 15.73 2.00 -1.45
N VAL A 17 14.81 1.06 -1.20
CA VAL A 17 13.71 0.75 -2.12
C VAL A 17 12.83 1.99 -2.33
N ASN A 18 12.46 2.69 -1.26
CA ASN A 18 11.65 3.90 -1.37
C ASN A 18 12.38 5.02 -2.15
N GLN A 19 13.69 5.16 -1.95
CA GLN A 19 14.49 6.13 -2.69
C GLN A 19 14.54 5.80 -4.18
N ILE A 20 14.85 4.55 -4.53
CA ILE A 20 14.88 4.09 -5.94
C ILE A 20 13.52 4.33 -6.61
N ILE A 21 12.42 4.00 -5.94
CA ILE A 21 11.07 4.23 -6.46
C ILE A 21 10.83 5.72 -6.68
N SER A 22 11.20 6.57 -5.72
CA SER A 22 11.06 8.02 -5.81
C SER A 22 11.87 8.62 -6.96
N ASP A 23 13.12 8.18 -7.14
CA ASP A 23 14.02 8.65 -8.21
C ASP A 23 13.47 8.29 -9.61
N ASN A 24 12.63 7.26 -9.69
CA ASN A 24 11.93 6.85 -10.91
C ASN A 24 10.49 7.37 -11.00
N ASN A 25 10.16 8.44 -10.26
CA ASN A 25 8.84 9.07 -10.20
C ASN A 25 7.70 8.15 -9.72
N GLY A 26 8.00 6.99 -9.14
CA GLY A 26 7.02 6.06 -8.59
C GLY A 26 6.53 6.43 -7.19
N VAL A 27 5.68 5.57 -6.64
CA VAL A 27 5.18 5.67 -5.26
C VAL A 27 5.28 4.30 -4.60
N ALA A 28 5.98 4.22 -3.47
CA ALA A 28 6.00 3.02 -2.67
C ALA A 28 4.72 2.95 -1.84
N VAL A 29 3.97 1.86 -2.00
CA VAL A 29 2.74 1.59 -1.22
C VAL A 29 2.92 0.26 -0.51
N PRO A 30 3.05 0.25 0.83
CA PRO A 30 3.07 -0.99 1.60
C PRO A 30 1.77 -1.77 1.37
N ALA A 31 1.89 -2.97 0.80
CA ALA A 31 0.78 -3.86 0.47
C ALA A 31 0.27 -4.61 1.70
N HIS A 32 -1.05 -4.86 1.75
CA HIS A 32 -1.76 -5.65 2.77
C HIS A 32 -1.16 -5.59 4.17
N ILE A 33 -0.98 -4.38 4.70
CA ILE A 33 -0.20 -4.16 5.93
C ILE A 33 -0.69 -4.98 7.13
N ASN A 34 -1.95 -5.38 7.14
CA ASN A 34 -2.65 -6.15 8.18
C ASN A 34 -2.80 -7.66 7.88
N ARG A 35 -2.23 -8.21 6.78
CA ARG A 35 -2.42 -9.62 6.39
C ARG A 35 -1.32 -10.54 6.90
N GLY A 36 -1.63 -11.33 7.94
CA GLY A 36 -0.87 -12.54 8.36
C GLY A 36 0.65 -12.39 8.53
N ASN A 37 1.38 -13.51 8.41
CA ASN A 37 2.82 -13.66 8.64
C ASN A 37 3.76 -12.84 7.73
N ASN A 38 3.22 -12.05 6.78
CA ASN A 38 3.98 -11.21 5.84
C ASN A 38 3.51 -9.74 5.84
N GLY A 39 2.51 -9.38 6.63
CA GLY A 39 2.02 -8.00 6.73
C GLY A 39 3.00 -7.11 7.46
N LEU A 40 3.22 -5.90 6.94
CA LEU A 40 4.18 -4.93 7.49
C LEU A 40 3.94 -4.62 8.98
N LEU A 41 2.68 -4.66 9.44
CA LEU A 41 2.32 -4.44 10.85
C LEU A 41 2.59 -5.65 11.74
N ILE A 42 2.50 -6.87 11.19
CA ILE A 42 2.59 -8.11 11.97
C ILE A 42 4.05 -8.55 12.11
N ASN A 43 4.90 -8.32 11.09
CA ASN A 43 6.31 -8.73 11.13
C ASN A 43 7.23 -7.79 11.92
N GLN A 44 6.84 -6.52 12.12
CA GLN A 44 7.67 -5.53 12.83
C GLN A 44 6.98 -4.98 14.10
N GLY A 45 5.69 -5.27 14.31
CA GLY A 45 4.88 -4.69 15.39
C GLY A 45 4.69 -3.17 15.31
N ILE A 46 5.36 -2.49 14.36
CA ILE A 46 5.43 -1.04 14.21
C ILE A 46 5.47 -0.72 12.72
N PHE A 47 4.56 0.13 12.25
CA PHE A 47 4.66 0.72 10.91
C PHE A 47 5.84 1.69 10.89
N PRO A 48 6.78 1.60 9.94
CA PRO A 48 8.00 2.39 9.98
C PRO A 48 7.68 3.90 9.99
N GLU A 49 8.28 4.63 10.92
CA GLU A 49 8.18 6.09 10.95
C GLU A 49 8.90 6.72 9.75
N LYS A 50 9.94 6.03 9.25
CA LYS A 50 10.71 6.42 8.07
C LYS A 50 10.97 5.20 7.17
N PRO A 51 10.75 5.31 5.85
CA PRO A 51 10.23 6.50 5.18
C PRO A 51 8.73 6.67 5.46
N TRP A 52 8.26 7.91 5.43
CA TRP A 52 6.84 8.17 5.61
C TRP A 52 6.07 7.83 4.33
N PHE A 53 5.23 6.80 4.41
CA PHE A 53 4.32 6.43 3.33
C PHE A 53 3.00 7.19 3.45
N ASN A 54 2.70 8.04 2.46
CA ASN A 54 1.43 8.77 2.41
C ASN A 54 0.24 7.89 2.00
N THR A 55 0.51 6.79 1.31
CA THR A 55 -0.49 5.81 0.87
C THR A 55 -0.13 4.42 1.37
N ILE A 56 -1.13 3.69 1.82
CA ILE A 56 -1.02 2.30 2.29
C ILE A 56 -2.14 1.46 1.67
N GLU A 57 -1.92 0.16 1.59
CA GLU A 57 -2.96 -0.80 1.24
C GLU A 57 -3.23 -1.72 2.43
N TYR A 58 -4.50 -1.98 2.72
CA TYR A 58 -4.90 -2.93 3.74
C TYR A 58 -5.86 -3.98 3.17
N SER A 59 -5.83 -5.16 3.76
CA SER A 59 -6.80 -6.22 3.48
C SER A 59 -8.16 -5.85 4.08
N ARG A 60 -9.20 -5.80 3.23
CA ARG A 60 -10.57 -5.43 3.60
C ARG A 60 -11.16 -6.27 4.73
N ASN A 61 -10.75 -7.54 4.84
CA ASN A 61 -11.30 -8.49 5.80
C ASN A 61 -10.87 -8.22 7.26
N LEU A 62 -9.89 -7.33 7.47
CA LEU A 62 -9.24 -7.14 8.77
C LEU A 62 -9.32 -5.69 9.30
N GLY A 63 -9.98 -4.79 8.56
CA GLY A 63 -10.15 -3.38 8.95
C GLY A 63 -8.85 -2.57 9.00
N VAL A 64 -8.96 -1.24 9.24
CA VAL A 64 -7.79 -0.38 9.47
C VAL A 64 -7.38 -0.50 10.95
N PRO A 65 -6.17 -0.98 11.26
CA PRO A 65 -5.84 -1.42 12.62
C PRO A 65 -5.47 -0.29 13.60
N ASN A 66 -5.27 0.96 13.15
CA ASN A 66 -4.86 2.07 14.01
C ASN A 66 -5.28 3.44 13.46
N GLU A 67 -5.64 4.38 14.33
CA GLU A 67 -5.94 5.80 14.03
C GLU A 67 -4.82 6.52 13.26
N GLU A 68 -3.55 6.20 13.50
CA GLU A 68 -2.42 6.78 12.76
C GLU A 68 -2.45 6.42 11.27
N LEU A 69 -3.03 5.28 10.90
CA LEU A 69 -3.16 4.85 9.51
C LEU A 69 -4.32 5.57 8.81
N ILE A 70 -5.29 6.11 9.56
CA ILE A 70 -6.38 6.94 9.02
C ILE A 70 -5.85 8.25 8.41
N LYS A 71 -4.70 8.74 8.90
CA LYS A 71 -4.03 9.94 8.37
C LYS A 71 -3.38 9.72 7.00
N ARG A 72 -3.42 8.50 6.47
CA ARG A 72 -2.87 8.13 5.15
C ARG A 72 -3.99 7.89 4.14
N HIS A 73 -3.67 8.04 2.87
CA HIS A 73 -4.49 7.51 1.80
C HIS A 73 -4.52 5.99 1.91
N THR A 74 -5.70 5.40 1.71
CA THR A 74 -5.89 3.97 1.83
C THR A 74 -6.36 3.40 0.51
N LEU A 75 -5.68 2.37 0.05
CA LEU A 75 -6.08 1.54 -1.08
C LEU A 75 -6.63 0.21 -0.57
N ILE A 76 -7.57 -0.34 -1.34
CA ILE A 76 -8.06 -1.70 -1.19
C ILE A 76 -7.94 -2.33 -2.58
N SER A 77 -7.21 -3.44 -2.67
CA SER A 77 -7.19 -4.28 -3.86
C SER A 77 -7.59 -5.71 -3.52
N SER A 78 -7.86 -6.52 -4.55
CA SER A 78 -8.25 -7.92 -4.38
C SER A 78 -7.07 -8.86 -4.22
N ASP A 79 -5.88 -8.50 -4.72
CA ASP A 79 -4.76 -9.44 -4.88
C ASP A 79 -5.22 -10.78 -5.51
N ALA A 80 -6.03 -10.63 -6.57
CA ALA A 80 -6.76 -11.71 -7.18
C ALA A 80 -5.82 -12.65 -7.94
N HIS A 81 -5.84 -13.92 -7.57
CA HIS A 81 -5.13 -15.00 -8.27
C HIS A 81 -6.07 -15.85 -9.15
N HIS A 82 -7.39 -15.65 -9.01
CA HIS A 82 -8.41 -16.24 -9.86
C HIS A 82 -9.43 -15.19 -10.29
N LEU A 83 -10.13 -15.44 -11.40
CA LEU A 83 -11.11 -14.50 -11.95
C LEU A 83 -12.24 -14.16 -10.97
N GLY A 84 -12.70 -15.15 -10.20
CA GLY A 84 -13.75 -14.94 -9.18
C GLY A 84 -13.32 -14.10 -7.98
N ASP A 85 -12.02 -13.84 -7.84
CA ASP A 85 -11.46 -13.05 -6.74
C ASP A 85 -11.27 -11.58 -7.11
N ILE A 86 -11.53 -11.17 -8.36
CA ILE A 86 -11.41 -9.77 -8.80
C ILE A 86 -12.33 -8.89 -7.95
N LEU A 87 -11.78 -7.77 -7.47
CA LEU A 87 -12.53 -6.84 -6.64
C LEU A 87 -13.68 -6.21 -7.44
N GLU A 88 -14.90 -6.43 -6.96
CA GLU A 88 -16.08 -5.72 -7.43
C GLU A 88 -16.01 -4.22 -7.06
N LYS A 89 -17.03 -3.43 -7.40
CA LYS A 89 -17.06 -1.97 -7.15
C LYS A 89 -17.24 -1.60 -5.67
N GLU A 90 -16.32 -2.04 -4.82
CA GLU A 90 -16.29 -1.82 -3.37
C GLU A 90 -15.37 -0.65 -2.98
N PHE A 91 -14.36 -0.34 -3.80
CA PHE A 91 -13.41 0.75 -3.59
C PHE A 91 -13.52 1.80 -4.70
N MET A 92 -13.47 3.08 -4.32
CA MET A 92 -13.50 4.20 -5.27
C MET A 92 -12.37 5.16 -4.99
N LEU A 93 -11.67 5.55 -6.04
CA LEU A 93 -10.74 6.66 -6.01
C LEU A 93 -11.48 8.01 -5.92
N PRO A 94 -10.82 9.07 -5.41
CA PRO A 94 -11.35 10.42 -5.47
C PRO A 94 -11.76 10.83 -6.89
N LYS A 95 -12.89 11.54 -7.01
CA LYS A 95 -13.48 11.93 -8.30
C LYS A 95 -12.58 12.81 -9.18
N ASN A 96 -11.62 13.50 -8.59
CA ASN A 96 -10.71 14.41 -9.28
C ASN A 96 -9.48 13.71 -9.88
N ILE A 97 -9.31 12.40 -9.68
CA ILE A 97 -8.25 11.62 -10.32
C ILE A 97 -8.70 11.24 -11.74
N ASN A 98 -8.01 11.78 -12.75
CA ASN A 98 -8.37 11.63 -14.17
C ASN A 98 -7.17 11.21 -15.05
N SER A 99 -6.01 10.99 -14.45
CA SER A 99 -4.77 10.64 -15.14
C SER A 99 -3.85 9.85 -14.19
N ILE A 100 -2.87 9.14 -14.77
CA ILE A 100 -1.82 8.47 -13.98
C ILE A 100 -1.05 9.48 -13.12
N GLU A 101 -0.76 10.66 -13.68
CA GLU A 101 -0.06 11.72 -12.97
C GLU A 101 -0.88 12.24 -11.77
N SER A 102 -2.18 12.50 -11.94
CA SER A 102 -3.04 12.94 -10.83
C SER A 102 -3.19 11.86 -9.76
N LEU A 103 -3.19 10.58 -10.14
CA LEU A 103 -3.15 9.46 -9.21
C LEU A 103 -1.84 9.42 -8.42
N LEU A 104 -0.69 9.46 -9.10
CA LEU A 104 0.62 9.42 -8.46
C LEU A 104 0.82 10.64 -7.54
N ASN A 105 0.41 11.84 -7.97
CA ASN A 105 0.49 13.05 -7.15
C ASN A 105 -0.40 12.96 -5.91
N TRP A 106 -1.62 12.43 -6.05
CA TRP A 106 -2.50 12.16 -4.91
C TRP A 106 -1.85 11.16 -3.94
N MET A 107 -1.29 10.04 -4.42
CA MET A 107 -0.67 9.04 -3.55
C MET A 107 0.60 9.54 -2.84
N LYS A 108 1.33 10.49 -3.44
CA LYS A 108 2.52 11.13 -2.86
C LYS A 108 2.18 12.24 -1.87
N SER A 109 0.99 12.82 -1.95
CA SER A 109 0.64 13.97 -1.13
C SER A 109 0.14 13.53 0.25
N PRO A 110 0.36 14.33 1.31
CA PRO A 110 -0.30 14.10 2.58
C PRO A 110 -1.83 14.12 2.40
N LYS A 111 -2.52 13.24 3.11
CA LYS A 111 -3.98 13.28 3.15
C LYS A 111 -4.43 14.53 3.88
N ASN A 112 -5.01 15.48 3.15
CA ASN A 112 -5.60 16.67 3.75
C ASN A 112 -6.67 16.26 4.76
N LYS A 113 -6.65 16.87 5.95
CA LYS A 113 -7.78 16.80 6.88
C LYS A 113 -8.91 17.61 6.26
N GLY A 114 -9.84 16.91 5.60
CA GLY A 114 -11.16 17.46 5.28
C GLY A 114 -11.94 17.73 6.56
#